data_AF-A0A918LG95-F1
#
_entry.id   AF-A0A918LG95-F1
#
_cell.length_a   1.000
_cell.length_b   1.000
_cell.length_c   1.000
_cell.angle_alpha   90.00
_cell.angle_beta   90.00
_cell.angle_gamma   90.00
#
_symmetry.space_group_name_H-M   'P 1'
#
loop_
_entity.id
_entity.type
_entity.pdbx_description
1 polymer ?
#
loop_
_entity_poly.entity_id
_entity_poly.type
_entity_poly.pdbx_seq_one_letter_code
_entity_poly.pdbx_strand_id
1 'polypeptide(L)'
;MTVDELDWGGQRGGDPTAAELAFMTALAALVPGLDYWLHADDDGTPWLLVSLDIVEGDSIRDTLRLDFDERGIRGGWSPACLNWDDGMRAEDALIEMSAPDSLVHPAGESSIDDLARRAAEWFVAPKRGRFAS
;
A
#
# COMPACT_ATOMS: atom_id res chain seq x y z
N MET A 1 -1.96 -9.77 17.08
CA MET A 1 -2.70 -8.52 16.84
C MET A 1 -4.13 -8.89 16.57
N THR A 2 -5.06 -8.33 17.34
CA THR A 2 -6.48 -8.30 16.99
C THR A 2 -6.72 -7.04 16.15
N VAL A 3 -7.58 -7.14 15.14
CA VAL A 3 -7.94 -6.06 14.19
C VAL A 3 -8.43 -4.77 14.88
N ASP A 4 -8.95 -4.87 16.10
CA ASP A 4 -9.43 -3.75 16.91
C ASP A 4 -8.32 -2.86 17.52
N GLU A 5 -7.04 -3.25 17.37
CA GLU A 5 -5.89 -2.48 17.89
C GLU A 5 -5.06 -1.79 16.78
N LEU A 6 -5.46 -1.91 15.51
CA LEU A 6 -4.78 -1.21 14.42
C LEU A 6 -5.24 0.25 14.36
N ASP A 7 -4.28 1.16 14.46
CA ASP A 7 -4.47 2.58 14.18
C ASP A 7 -4.62 2.75 12.66
N TRP A 8 -5.86 2.74 12.19
CA TRP A 8 -6.17 3.06 10.80
C TRP A 8 -5.95 4.55 10.59
N GLY A 9 -4.99 4.88 9.76
CA GLY A 9 -4.82 6.24 9.29
C GLY A 9 -5.80 6.60 8.16
N GLY A 10 -5.73 7.84 7.70
CA GLY A 10 -6.33 8.27 6.43
C GLY A 10 -7.55 9.16 6.59
N GLN A 11 -8.12 9.55 5.45
CA GLN A 11 -9.24 10.50 5.40
C GLN A 11 -10.61 9.81 5.51
N ARG A 12 -10.70 8.51 5.15
CA ARG A 12 -11.95 7.76 5.26
C ARG A 12 -12.12 7.26 6.69
N GLY A 13 -12.73 8.10 7.53
CA GLY A 13 -13.20 7.67 8.84
C GLY A 13 -14.27 6.57 8.73
N GLY A 14 -14.31 5.68 9.73
CA GLY A 14 -15.25 4.55 9.79
C GLY A 14 -14.56 3.20 9.60
N ASP A 15 -15.36 2.13 9.48
CA ASP A 15 -14.85 0.77 9.41
C ASP A 15 -14.28 0.43 8.01
N PRO A 16 -13.24 -0.40 7.93
CA PRO A 16 -12.80 -0.98 6.66
C PRO A 16 -13.91 -1.84 6.05
N THR A 17 -13.95 -1.91 4.73
CA THR A 17 -14.77 -2.91 4.03
C THR A 17 -14.25 -4.31 4.33
N ALA A 18 -15.08 -5.33 4.08
CA ALA A 18 -14.67 -6.73 4.24
C ALA A 18 -13.44 -7.08 3.37
N ALA A 19 -13.32 -6.47 2.18
CA ALA A 19 -12.21 -6.72 1.27
C ALA A 19 -10.89 -6.11 1.79
N GLU A 20 -10.93 -4.86 2.25
CA GLU A 20 -9.75 -4.18 2.81
C GLU A 20 -9.30 -4.84 4.10
N LEU A 21 -10.25 -5.23 4.97
CA LEU A 21 -9.95 -5.93 6.20
C LEU A 21 -9.30 -7.29 5.94
N ALA A 22 -9.84 -8.06 4.98
CA ALA A 22 -9.28 -9.35 4.60
C ALA A 22 -7.89 -9.21 4.00
N PHE A 23 -7.70 -8.24 3.09
CA PHE A 23 -6.40 -7.97 2.46
C PHE A 23 -5.36 -7.55 3.50
N MET A 24 -5.68 -6.59 4.36
CA MET A 24 -4.80 -6.15 5.44
C MET A 24 -4.45 -7.30 6.37
N THR A 25 -5.43 -8.09 6.81
CA THR A 25 -5.21 -9.21 7.73
C THR A 25 -4.26 -10.24 7.12
N ALA A 26 -4.48 -10.60 5.85
CA ALA A 26 -3.62 -11.55 5.14
C ALA A 26 -2.20 -10.98 4.93
N LEU A 27 -2.07 -9.71 4.57
CA LEU A 27 -0.77 -9.08 4.32
C LEU A 27 0.03 -8.86 5.62
N ALA A 28 -0.61 -8.38 6.69
CA ALA A 28 0.03 -8.14 7.99
C ALA A 28 0.55 -9.43 8.63
N ALA A 29 -0.08 -10.57 8.35
CA ALA A 29 0.41 -11.88 8.77
C ALA A 29 1.70 -12.30 8.03
N LEU A 30 1.92 -11.82 6.81
CA LEU A 30 3.08 -12.13 5.98
C LEU A 30 4.22 -11.12 6.16
N VAL A 31 3.89 -9.83 6.30
CA VAL A 31 4.83 -8.71 6.41
C VAL A 31 4.41 -7.81 7.57
N PRO A 32 4.94 -8.05 8.79
CA PRO A 32 4.66 -7.18 9.93
C PRO A 32 5.37 -5.82 9.78
N GLY A 33 4.79 -4.77 10.37
CA GLY A 33 5.37 -3.42 10.38
C GLY A 33 5.02 -2.55 9.18
N LEU A 34 3.95 -2.89 8.45
CA LEU A 34 3.35 -2.03 7.43
C LEU A 34 2.32 -1.10 8.07
N ASP A 35 2.18 0.10 7.51
CA ASP A 35 1.12 1.05 7.88
C ASP A 35 -0.04 0.96 6.89
N TYR A 36 -1.25 1.21 7.39
CA TYR A 36 -2.50 1.02 6.65
C TYR A 36 -3.40 2.24 6.80
N TRP A 37 -3.84 2.81 5.66
CA TRP A 37 -4.64 4.03 5.64
C TRP A 37 -5.89 3.84 4.78
N LEU A 38 -7.07 4.11 5.34
CA LEU A 38 -8.34 3.99 4.64
C LEU A 38 -8.65 5.27 3.88
N HIS A 39 -8.99 5.10 2.60
CA HIS A 39 -9.37 6.19 1.71
C HIS A 39 -10.64 5.88 0.92
N ALA A 40 -11.17 6.93 0.31
CA ALA A 40 -12.14 6.82 -0.76
C ALA A 40 -11.79 7.85 -1.85
N ASP A 41 -12.13 7.51 -3.09
CA ASP A 41 -12.15 8.46 -4.19
C ASP A 41 -13.29 9.49 -4.01
N ASP A 42 -13.28 10.55 -4.84
CA ASP A 42 -14.34 11.56 -4.88
C ASP A 42 -15.74 10.97 -5.14
N ASP A 43 -15.82 9.82 -5.83
CA ASP A 43 -17.07 9.10 -6.09
C ASP A 43 -17.49 8.15 -4.95
N GLY A 44 -16.69 8.08 -3.87
CA GLY A 44 -16.92 7.23 -2.71
C GLY A 44 -16.34 5.81 -2.83
N THR A 45 -15.64 5.48 -3.93
CA THR A 45 -15.00 4.17 -4.10
C THR A 45 -13.91 3.97 -3.04
N PRO A 46 -14.02 2.97 -2.15
CA PRO A 46 -13.04 2.74 -1.09
C PRO A 46 -11.76 2.15 -1.67
N TRP A 47 -10.63 2.57 -1.10
CA TRP A 47 -9.33 1.97 -1.37
C TRP A 47 -8.46 2.05 -0.11
N LEU A 48 -7.49 1.14 -0.05
CA LEU A 48 -6.55 1.00 1.06
C LEU A 48 -5.15 1.37 0.57
N LEU A 49 -4.52 2.30 1.26
CA LEU A 49 -3.09 2.58 1.12
C LEU A 49 -2.32 1.73 2.13
N VAL A 50 -1.27 1.08 1.65
CA VAL A 50 -0.30 0.33 2.44
C VAL A 50 1.08 0.93 2.22
N SER A 51 1.81 1.21 3.30
CA SER A 51 3.15 1.79 3.19
C SER A 51 4.17 1.07 4.06
N LEU A 52 5.43 1.17 3.64
CA LEU A 52 6.60 0.75 4.39
C LEU A 52 7.65 1.86 4.33
N ASP A 53 7.93 2.45 5.49
CA ASP A 53 8.99 3.44 5.64
C ASP A 53 10.36 2.78 5.83
N ILE A 54 11.31 3.21 5.01
CA ILE A 54 12.72 2.84 5.11
C ILE A 54 13.44 3.98 5.82
N VAL A 55 13.78 3.76 7.08
CA VAL A 55 14.41 4.76 7.96
C VAL A 55 15.93 4.67 7.88
N GLU A 56 16.61 5.80 7.73
CA GLU A 56 18.06 5.94 7.86
C GLU A 56 18.39 6.97 8.96
N GLY A 57 18.95 6.50 10.08
CA GLY A 57 19.10 7.32 11.28
C GLY A 57 17.74 7.63 11.91
N ASP A 58 17.42 8.91 12.10
CA ASP A 58 16.16 9.40 12.69
C ASP A 58 15.20 9.97 11.61
N SER A 59 15.37 9.58 10.35
CA SER A 59 14.59 10.13 9.23
C SER A 59 14.15 9.06 8.24
N ILE A 60 12.94 9.21 7.71
CA ILE A 60 12.43 8.38 6.61
C ILE A 60 13.22 8.77 5.36
N ARG A 61 13.94 7.79 4.80
CA ARG A 61 14.76 7.97 3.60
C ARG A 61 13.92 7.74 2.35
N ASP A 62 13.21 6.63 2.32
CA ASP A 62 12.32 6.24 1.23
C ASP A 62 11.06 5.59 1.81
N THR A 63 9.95 5.65 1.07
CA THR A 63 8.72 4.94 1.40
C THR A 63 8.30 4.11 0.21
N LEU A 64 8.09 2.81 0.43
CA LEU A 64 7.35 1.98 -0.51
C LEU A 64 5.87 2.16 -0.23
N ARG A 65 5.08 2.33 -1.29
CA ARG A 65 3.65 2.52 -1.19
C ARG A 65 2.92 1.59 -2.15
N LEU A 66 1.79 1.05 -1.71
CA LEU A 66 0.91 0.18 -2.47
C LEU A 66 -0.54 0.57 -2.20
N ASP A 67 -1.33 0.70 -3.26
CA ASP A 67 -2.77 0.88 -3.19
C ASP A 67 -3.45 -0.46 -3.50
N PHE A 68 -4.49 -0.77 -2.74
CA PHE A 68 -5.40 -1.91 -2.93
C PHE A 68 -6.84 -1.43 -3.07
N ASP A 69 -7.52 -1.93 -4.10
CA ASP A 69 -8.96 -1.73 -4.30
C ASP A 69 -9.57 -2.91 -5.08
N GLU A 70 -10.84 -2.77 -5.48
CA GLU A 70 -11.53 -3.77 -6.32
C GLU A 70 -10.85 -4.03 -7.67
N ARG A 71 -9.99 -3.12 -8.14
CA ARG A 71 -9.30 -3.21 -9.43
C ARG A 71 -7.98 -3.96 -9.29
N GLY A 72 -7.44 -4.14 -8.09
CA GLY A 72 -6.23 -4.92 -7.81
C GLY A 72 -5.24 -4.18 -6.93
N ILE A 73 -3.95 -4.42 -7.16
CA ILE A 73 -2.84 -3.80 -6.42
C ILE A 73 -1.91 -3.02 -7.33
N ARG A 74 -1.46 -1.86 -6.85
CA ARG A 74 -0.61 -0.90 -7.56
C ARG A 74 0.42 -0.34 -6.58
N GLY A 75 1.71 -0.50 -6.82
CA GLY A 75 2.73 -0.02 -5.89
C GLY A 75 4.05 0.37 -6.53
N GLY A 76 4.84 1.12 -5.77
CA GLY A 76 6.14 1.64 -6.17
C GLY A 76 6.77 2.49 -5.08
N TRP A 77 7.81 3.24 -5.46
CA TRP A 77 8.43 4.23 -4.58
C TRP A 77 7.56 5.48 -4.48
N SER A 78 7.16 5.87 -3.27
CA SER A 78 6.47 7.15 -3.06
C SER A 78 7.43 8.30 -3.36
N PRO A 79 7.00 9.32 -4.13
CA PRO A 79 7.86 10.44 -4.44
C PRO A 79 7.98 11.48 -3.31
N ALA A 80 7.12 11.41 -2.29
CA ALA A 80 7.08 12.41 -1.23
C ALA A 80 7.99 12.09 -0.03
N CYS A 81 8.50 10.85 0.10
CA CYS A 81 9.27 10.35 1.27
C CYS A 81 8.59 10.56 2.65
N LEU A 82 7.35 11.05 2.65
CA LEU A 82 6.50 11.38 3.78
C LEU A 82 5.05 11.37 3.28
N ASN A 83 4.11 11.12 4.19
CA ASN A 83 2.64 11.06 4.02
C ASN A 83 1.99 12.38 3.51
N TRP A 84 2.69 13.20 2.71
CA TRP A 84 2.15 14.41 2.09
C TRP A 84 1.38 14.12 0.79
N ASP A 85 1.44 12.88 0.31
CA ASP A 85 0.58 12.31 -0.72
C ASP A 85 -0.63 11.54 -0.13
N ASP A 86 -0.85 11.66 1.18
CA ASP A 86 -2.01 11.09 1.89
C ASP A 86 -3.32 11.59 1.25
N GLY A 87 -4.12 10.66 0.75
CA GLY A 87 -5.39 10.93 0.06
C GLY A 87 -5.36 10.99 -1.48
N MET A 88 -4.21 10.83 -2.14
CA MET A 88 -4.15 10.69 -3.61
C MET A 88 -3.77 9.27 -3.98
N ARG A 89 -4.38 8.65 -5.00
CA ARG A 89 -3.99 7.31 -5.50
C ARG A 89 -2.56 7.31 -6.06
N ALA A 90 -1.92 6.14 -6.14
CA ALA A 90 -0.57 5.92 -6.64
C ALA A 90 -0.30 6.60 -8.00
N GLU A 91 -1.27 6.51 -8.92
CA GLU A 91 -1.21 7.12 -10.25
C GLU A 91 -1.14 8.66 -10.16
N ASP A 92 -1.97 9.26 -9.31
CA ASP A 92 -2.01 10.72 -9.09
C ASP A 92 -0.88 11.21 -8.19
N ALA A 93 -0.38 10.33 -7.31
CA ALA A 93 0.77 10.55 -6.45
C ALA A 93 2.11 10.44 -7.20
N LEU A 94 2.10 10.32 -8.53
CA LEU A 94 3.30 10.24 -9.39
C LEU A 94 4.21 9.03 -9.10
N ILE A 95 3.63 7.92 -8.61
CA ILE A 95 4.37 6.66 -8.51
C ILE A 95 4.63 6.12 -9.92
N GLU A 96 5.88 5.82 -10.22
CA GLU A 96 6.25 5.29 -11.53
C GLU A 96 5.86 3.81 -11.65
N MET A 97 4.71 3.57 -12.30
CA MET A 97 4.12 2.24 -12.49
C MET A 97 4.83 1.35 -13.52
N SER A 98 5.84 1.89 -14.21
CA SER A 98 6.68 1.16 -15.17
C SER A 98 8.09 0.89 -14.65
N ALA A 99 8.43 1.36 -13.45
CA ALA A 99 9.76 1.21 -12.87
C ALA A 99 10.06 -0.28 -12.56
N PRO A 100 11.33 -0.70 -12.54
CA PRO A 100 11.71 -2.08 -12.18
C PRO A 100 11.20 -2.54 -10.82
N ASP A 101 11.02 -1.59 -9.89
CA ASP A 101 10.56 -1.81 -8.54
C ASP A 101 9.04 -1.60 -8.39
N SER A 102 8.29 -1.38 -9.48
CA SER A 102 6.84 -1.21 -9.45
C SER A 102 6.10 -2.55 -9.33
N LEU A 103 4.86 -2.49 -8.86
CA LEU A 103 3.91 -3.59 -8.84
C LEU A 103 2.61 -3.14 -9.49
N VAL A 104 2.17 -3.83 -10.53
CA VAL A 104 0.84 -3.67 -11.11
C VAL A 104 0.26 -5.06 -11.29
N HIS A 105 -0.79 -5.38 -10.54
CA HIS A 105 -1.47 -6.66 -10.68
C HIS A 105 -2.99 -6.45 -10.58
N PRO A 106 -3.74 -6.63 -11.68
CA PRO A 106 -5.19 -6.45 -11.67
C PRO A 106 -5.87 -7.55 -10.85
N ALA A 107 -7.00 -7.21 -10.22
CA ALA A 107 -7.79 -8.15 -9.41
C ALA A 107 -8.22 -9.36 -10.28
N GLY A 108 -8.92 -9.13 -11.40
CA GLY A 108 -9.32 -10.20 -12.31
C GLY A 108 -9.99 -11.38 -11.57
N GLU A 109 -9.47 -12.59 -11.77
CA GLU A 109 -9.87 -13.80 -11.03
C GLU A 109 -9.01 -14.08 -9.77
N SER A 110 -8.11 -13.15 -9.41
CA SER A 110 -7.23 -13.30 -8.25
C SER A 110 -8.03 -13.20 -6.95
N SER A 111 -7.77 -14.12 -6.03
CA SER A 111 -8.30 -14.02 -4.68
C SER A 111 -7.62 -12.88 -3.90
N ILE A 112 -8.27 -12.39 -2.83
CA ILE A 112 -7.66 -11.41 -1.92
C ILE A 112 -6.35 -11.96 -1.33
N ASP A 113 -6.33 -13.25 -0.98
CA ASP A 113 -5.13 -13.91 -0.45
C ASP A 113 -3.99 -13.94 -1.47
N ASP A 114 -4.29 -14.14 -2.76
CA ASP A 114 -3.30 -14.07 -3.83
C ASP A 114 -2.75 -12.66 -4.02
N LEU A 115 -3.61 -11.65 -3.95
CA LEU A 115 -3.19 -10.24 -4.01
C LEU A 115 -2.29 -9.91 -2.81
N ALA A 116 -2.66 -10.32 -1.60
CA ALA A 116 -1.88 -10.11 -0.38
C ALA A 116 -0.52 -10.81 -0.46
N ARG A 117 -0.48 -12.05 -0.96
CA ARG A 117 0.78 -12.79 -1.18
C ARG A 117 1.70 -12.07 -2.18
N ARG A 118 1.15 -11.58 -3.29
CA ARG A 118 1.93 -10.83 -4.30
C ARG A 118 2.45 -9.51 -3.74
N ALA A 119 1.62 -8.80 -2.97
CA ALA A 119 2.05 -7.59 -2.27
C ALA A 119 3.18 -7.90 -1.29
N ALA A 120 3.07 -8.98 -0.51
CA ALA A 120 4.10 -9.42 0.42
C ALA A 120 5.43 -9.74 -0.29
N GLU A 121 5.38 -10.55 -1.35
CA GLU A 121 6.54 -10.87 -2.19
C GLU A 121 7.21 -9.60 -2.72
N TRP A 122 6.41 -8.62 -3.14
CA TRP A 122 6.91 -7.33 -3.58
C TRP A 122 7.55 -6.53 -2.45
N PHE A 123 6.93 -6.38 -1.28
CA PHE A 123 7.51 -5.61 -0.16
C PHE A 123 8.86 -6.18 0.30
N VAL A 124 9.02 -7.51 0.32
CA VAL A 124 10.25 -8.16 0.84
C VAL A 124 11.34 -8.35 -0.20
N ALA A 125 11.00 -8.32 -1.50
CA ALA A 125 11.99 -8.50 -2.55
C ALA A 125 13.00 -7.33 -2.53
N PRO A 126 14.31 -7.59 -2.73
CA PRO A 126 15.31 -6.54 -2.82
C PRO A 126 14.92 -5.50 -3.88
N LYS A 127 15.00 -4.22 -3.52
CA LYS A 127 14.70 -3.09 -4.41
C LYS A 127 15.98 -2.40 -4.83
N ARG A 128 15.99 -1.82 -6.03
CA ARG A 128 17.13 -1.05 -6.54
C ARG A 128 17.26 0.31 -5.87
N GLY A 129 16.17 0.79 -5.28
CA GLY A 129 16.09 2.11 -4.65
C GLY A 129 15.52 3.13 -5.62
N ARG A 130 14.89 4.17 -5.07
CA ARG A 130 14.14 5.17 -5.85
C ARG A 130 14.94 5.86 -6.96
N PHE A 131 16.25 6.05 -6.75
CA PHE A 131 17.12 6.78 -7.68
C PHE A 131 18.05 5.90 -8.52
N ALA A 132 17.88 4.57 -8.47
CA ALA A 132 18.74 3.66 -9.23
C ALA A 132 18.21 3.50 -10.66
N SER A 133 18.91 4.12 -11.61
CA SER A 133 18.77 3.92 -13.06
C SER A 133 19.33 2.58 -13.52
#